data_AF-A0A5K1AXI2-F1
#
_entry.id   AF-A0A5K1AXI2-F1
#
_cell.length_a   1.000
_cell.length_b   1.000
_cell.length_c   1.000
_cell.angle_alpha   90.00
_cell.angle_beta   90.00
_cell.angle_gamma   90.00
#
_symmetry.space_group_name_H-M   'P 1'
#
loop_
_entity.id
_entity.type
_entity.pdbx_description
1 polymer ?
#
loop_
_entity_poly.entity_id
_entity_poly.type
_entity_poly.pdbx_seq_one_letter_code
_entity_poly.pdbx_strand_id
1 'polypeptide(L)' 'NLSPVLFTLMKSTEPFLDEYYTLDLDETLRSVGFTNVQSRLTDPRHRTVTGTVPL' A
#
# COMPACT_ATOMS: atom_id res chain seq x y z
N ASN A 1 9.64 -12.58 -10.75
CA ASN A 1 10.69 -11.80 -10.06
C ASN A 1 11.24 -10.79 -11.06
N LEU A 2 11.18 -9.48 -10.76
CA LEU A 2 11.73 -8.45 -11.67
C LEU A 2 13.26 -8.39 -11.54
N SER A 3 13.95 -7.96 -12.60
CA SER A 3 15.42 -7.80 -12.56
C SER A 3 15.81 -6.63 -11.63
N PRO A 4 16.98 -6.69 -10.95
CA PRO A 4 17.48 -5.63 -10.09
C PRO A 4 17.58 -4.26 -10.78
N VAL A 5 17.93 -4.24 -12.07
CA VAL A 5 18.04 -3.01 -12.86
C VAL A 5 16.67 -2.37 -13.08
N LEU A 6 15.65 -3.19 -13.35
CA LEU A 6 14.27 -2.68 -13.45
C LEU A 6 13.79 -2.13 -12.11
N PHE A 7 14.15 -2.78 -10.99
CA PHE A 7 13.78 -2.29 -9.66
C PHE A 7 14.44 -0.95 -9.32
N THR A 8 15.71 -0.76 -9.66
CA THR A 8 16.40 0.53 -9.54
C THR A 8 15.75 1.61 -10.40
N LEU A 9 15.35 1.27 -11.64
CA LEU A 9 14.66 2.21 -12.51
C LEU A 9 13.30 2.62 -11.93
N MET A 10 12.52 1.68 -11.42
CA MET A 10 11.24 1.96 -10.74
C MET A 10 11.44 2.87 -9.52
N LYS A 11 12.46 2.61 -8.69
CA LYS A 11 12.78 3.53 -7.57
C LYS A 11 13.16 4.94 -7.99
N SER A 12 13.70 5.11 -9.20
CA SER A 12 14.03 6.45 -9.72
C SER A 12 12.79 7.28 -10.02
N THR A 13 11.63 6.63 -10.25
CA THR A 13 10.33 7.28 -10.46
C THR A 13 9.40 7.19 -9.25
N GLU A 14 9.56 6.17 -8.40
CA GLU A 14 8.84 5.97 -7.14
C GLU A 14 9.83 5.76 -5.96
N PRO A 15 10.31 6.83 -5.31
CA PRO A 15 11.40 6.75 -4.32
C PRO A 15 11.06 5.91 -3.08
N PHE A 16 9.77 5.74 -2.76
CA PHE A 16 9.30 5.01 -1.58
C PHE A 16 8.75 3.62 -1.91
N LEU A 17 9.15 3.03 -3.05
CA LEU A 17 8.60 1.76 -3.52
C LEU A 17 8.80 0.62 -2.51
N ASP A 18 9.94 0.58 -1.82
CA ASP A 18 10.21 -0.42 -0.78
C ASP A 18 9.29 -0.26 0.42
N GLU A 19 9.16 0.96 0.94
CA GLU A 19 8.25 1.22 2.05
C GLU A 19 6.81 0.94 1.63
N TYR A 20 6.41 1.31 0.43
CA TYR A 20 5.07 1.03 -0.09
C TYR A 20 4.73 -0.47 -0.10
N TYR A 21 5.67 -1.34 -0.51
CA TYR A 21 5.44 -2.78 -0.51
C TYR A 21 5.44 -3.41 0.89
N THR A 22 6.17 -2.81 1.83
CA THR A 22 6.30 -3.33 3.21
C THR A 22 5.30 -2.69 4.19
N LEU A 23 4.65 -1.60 3.78
CA LEU A 23 3.67 -0.89 4.59
C LEU A 23 2.42 -1.75 4.84
N ASP A 24 2.12 -1.97 6.12
CA ASP A 24 0.80 -2.43 6.54
C ASP A 24 -0.18 -1.26 6.51
N LEU A 25 -0.82 -1.08 5.36
CA LEU A 25 -1.74 0.03 5.12
C LEU A 25 -2.98 -0.05 6.03
N ASP A 26 -3.44 -1.25 6.36
CA ASP A 26 -4.62 -1.46 7.20
C ASP A 26 -4.34 -0.96 8.63
N GLU A 27 -3.20 -1.36 9.19
CA GLU A 27 -2.80 -0.91 10.54
C GLU A 27 -2.46 0.59 10.56
N THR A 28 -1.80 1.09 9.52
CA THR A 28 -1.48 2.51 9.40
C THR A 28 -2.74 3.37 9.40
N LEU A 29 -3.80 2.95 8.68
CA LEU A 29 -5.07 3.68 8.69
C LEU A 29 -5.74 3.66 10.07
N ARG A 30 -5.70 2.53 10.79
CA ARG A 30 -6.24 2.45 12.15
C ARG A 30 -5.47 3.35 13.12
N SER A 31 -4.13 3.37 13.03
CA SER A 31 -3.29 4.14 13.94
C SER A 31 -3.48 5.66 13.82
N VAL A 32 -3.86 6.14 12.62
CA VAL A 32 -4.19 7.56 12.39
C VAL A 32 -5.67 7.90 12.60
N GLY A 33 -6.48 6.98 13.13
CA GLY A 33 -7.85 7.24 13.58
C GLY A 33 -8.96 6.91 12.59
N PHE A 34 -8.65 6.27 11.45
CA PHE A 34 -9.71 5.73 10.59
C PHE A 34 -10.38 4.54 11.26
N THR A 35 -11.70 4.47 11.11
CA THR A 35 -12.56 3.38 11.56
C THR A 35 -13.04 2.56 10.36
N ASN A 36 -13.62 1.38 10.60
CA ASN A 36 -14.14 0.49 9.56
C ASN A 36 -13.15 0.19 8.42
N VAL A 37 -11.85 0.05 8.76
CA VAL A 37 -10.80 -0.23 7.77
C VAL A 37 -10.97 -1.64 7.20
N GLN A 38 -11.13 -1.73 5.88
CA GLN A 38 -11.32 -3.00 5.15
C GLN A 38 -10.42 -3.07 3.93
N SER A 39 -9.87 -4.26 3.68
CA SER A 39 -9.03 -4.56 2.53
C SER A 39 -9.61 -5.75 1.75
N ARG A 40 -9.70 -5.59 0.43
CA ARG A 40 -10.20 -6.62 -0.49
C ARG A 40 -9.30 -6.72 -1.71
N LEU A 41 -8.97 -7.93 -2.13
CA LEU A 41 -8.33 -8.16 -3.42
C LEU A 41 -9.36 -7.93 -4.52
N THR A 42 -9.03 -7.04 -5.45
CA THR A 42 -9.85 -6.76 -6.65
C THR A 42 -9.41 -7.67 -7.78
N ASP A 43 -8.11 -7.95 -7.87
CA ASP A 43 -7.51 -8.97 -8.73
C ASP A 43 -6.13 -9.39 -8.16
N PRO A 44 -5.40 -10.35 -8.75
CA PRO A 44 -4.14 -10.85 -8.20
C PRO A 44 -3.04 -9.80 -7.97
N ARG A 45 -3.12 -8.63 -8.62
CA ARG A 45 -2.14 -7.54 -8.49
C ARG A 45 -2.70 -6.29 -7.83
N HIS A 46 -4.00 -6.19 -7.61
CA HIS A 46 -4.63 -5.00 -7.04
C HIS A 46 -5.47 -5.33 -5.81
N ARG A 47 -5.31 -4.50 -4.78
CA ARG A 47 -6.19 -4.49 -3.60
C ARG A 47 -6.87 -3.13 -3.50
N THR A 48 -8.10 -3.12 -3.01
CA THR A 48 -8.81 -1.92 -2.60
C THR A 48 -8.87 -1.88 -1.08
N VAL A 49 -8.46 -0.75 -0.50
CA VAL A 49 -8.54 -0.48 0.94
C VAL A 49 -9.48 0.70 1.16
N THR A 50 -10.43 0.55 2.08
CA THR A 50 -11.39 1.59 2.47
C THR A 50 -11.30 1.84 3.97
N GLY A 51 -11.67 3.06 4.40
CA GLY A 51 -11.77 3.46 5.79
C GLY A 51 -12.73 4.64 5.96
N THR A 52 -13.22 4.86 7.17
CA THR A 52 -14.17 5.92 7.51
C THR A 52 -13.56 6.85 8.55
N VAL A 53 -13.60 8.16 8.30
CA VAL A 53 -13.26 9.17 9.31
C VAL A 53 -14.43 9.25 10.29
N PRO A 54 -14.24 9.00 11.59
CA PRO A 54 -15.30 9.16 12.58
C PRO A 54 -15.74 10.63 12.64
N LEU A 55 -17.05 10.86 12.74
CA LEU A 55 -17.65 12.20 12.88
C LEU A 55 -17.28 12.87 14.20
#